data_AF-A0A7X2MU50-F1
#
_entry.id   AF-A0A7X2MU50-F1
#
_cell.length_a   1.000
_cell.length_b   1.000
_cell.length_c   1.000
_cell.angle_alpha   90.00
_cell.angle_beta   90.00
_cell.angle_gamma   90.00
#
_symmetry.space_group_name_H-M   'P 1'
#
loop_
_entity.id
_entity.type
_entity.pdbx_description
1 polymer ?
#
loop_
_entity_poly.entity_id
_entity_poly.type
_entity_poly.pdbx_seq_one_letter_code
_entity_poly.pdbx_strand_id
1 'polypeptide(L)'
;MSQDALSLLRALNWLSPSQATLAPPLLDWLMEEDSMTRRFEQHCQRVTVQPLREGFIDASELGDEKGLLPDDQRFWLREVLLFGDDKP
;
A
#
# COMPACT_ATOMS: atom_id res chain seq x y z
N MET A 1 15.25 -6.02 -4.52
CA MET A 1 13.86 -6.05 -5.04
C MET A 1 12.85 -5.61 -3.99
N SER A 2 12.65 -6.34 -2.89
CA SER A 2 11.64 -5.98 -1.87
C SER A 2 11.92 -4.64 -1.17
N GLN A 3 13.18 -4.40 -0.79
CA GLN A 3 13.61 -3.16 -0.17
C GLN A 3 13.49 -1.95 -1.12
N ASP A 4 13.75 -2.16 -2.41
CA ASP A 4 13.62 -1.12 -3.44
C ASP A 4 12.15 -0.67 -3.61
N ALA A 5 11.21 -1.62 -3.59
CA ALA A 5 9.78 -1.33 -3.72
C ALA A 5 9.25 -0.51 -2.53
N LEU A 6 9.64 -0.84 -1.30
CA LEU A 6 9.24 -0.06 -0.13
C LEU A 6 9.87 1.34 -0.10
N SER A 7 11.14 1.47 -0.51
CA SER A 7 11.77 2.78 -0.65
C SER A 7 11.06 3.65 -1.68
N LEU A 8 10.62 3.07 -2.81
CA LEU A 8 9.83 3.78 -3.81
C LEU A 8 8.45 4.18 -3.27
N LEU A 9 7.76 3.28 -2.56
CA LEU A 9 6.44 3.55 -1.97
C LEU A 9 6.48 4.74 -1.02
N ARG A 10 7.48 4.79 -0.13
CA ARG A 10 7.67 5.90 0.83
C ARG A 10 8.10 7.22 0.19
N ALA A 11 8.62 7.18 -1.05
CA ALA A 11 9.05 8.36 -1.80
C ALA A 11 7.96 8.90 -2.74
N LEU A 12 6.76 8.31 -2.76
CA LEU A 12 5.65 8.78 -3.58
C LEU A 12 5.18 10.16 -3.14
N ASN A 13 4.90 11.02 -4.12
CA ASN A 13 4.17 12.26 -3.89
C ASN A 13 2.68 12.01 -4.19
N TRP A 14 1.85 12.00 -3.15
CA TRP A 14 0.42 11.73 -3.28
C TRP A 14 -0.32 12.91 -3.93
N LEU A 15 -1.26 12.59 -4.83
CA LEU A 15 -2.13 13.55 -5.51
C LEU A 15 -3.60 13.25 -5.18
N SER A 16 -4.43 14.28 -5.13
CA SER A 16 -5.88 14.09 -5.03
C SER A 16 -6.42 13.43 -6.31
N PRO A 17 -7.41 12.52 -6.23
CA PRO A 17 -8.07 11.95 -7.41
C PRO A 17 -8.61 13.01 -8.37
N SER A 18 -9.07 14.16 -7.85
CA SER A 18 -9.55 15.29 -8.66
C SER A 18 -8.47 15.98 -9.50
N GLN A 19 -7.19 15.78 -9.16
CA GLN A 19 -6.05 16.37 -9.86
C GLN A 19 -5.50 15.45 -10.96
N ALA A 20 -5.91 14.18 -10.98
CA ALA A 20 -5.39 13.18 -11.89
C ALA A 20 -6.24 13.07 -13.17
N THR A 21 -5.61 13.23 -14.33
CA THR A 21 -6.25 12.93 -15.63
C THR A 21 -5.89 11.49 -16.02
N LEU A 22 -6.67 10.53 -15.55
CA LEU A 22 -6.45 9.09 -15.80
C LEU A 22 -7.64 8.48 -16.53
N ALA A 23 -7.39 7.40 -17.28
CA ALA A 23 -8.45 6.66 -17.95
C ALA A 23 -9.37 5.98 -16.92
N PRO A 24 -10.69 5.87 -17.17
CA PRO A 24 -11.64 5.30 -16.20
C PRO A 24 -11.26 3.91 -15.67
N PRO A 25 -10.76 2.96 -16.49
CA PRO A 25 -10.35 1.65 -15.97
C PRO A 25 -9.19 1.71 -14.98
N LEU A 26 -8.28 2.67 -15.12
CA LEU A 26 -7.17 2.84 -14.19
C LEU A 26 -7.63 3.48 -12.88
N LEU A 27 -8.53 4.47 -12.96
CA LEU A 27 -9.16 5.06 -11.79
C LEU A 27 -9.94 4.02 -10.99
N ASP A 28 -10.66 3.13 -11.68
CA ASP A 28 -11.39 2.03 -11.05
C ASP A 28 -10.48 1.12 -10.22
N TRP A 29 -9.26 0.84 -10.68
CA TRP A 29 -8.26 0.10 -9.89
C TRP A 29 -7.70 0.90 -8.71
N LEU A 30 -7.41 2.19 -8.90
CA LEU A 30 -6.80 3.02 -7.86
C LEU A 30 -7.79 3.41 -6.75
N MET A 31 -9.07 3.51 -7.07
CA MET A 31 -10.14 3.97 -6.17
C MET A 31 -10.99 2.81 -5.62
N GLU A 32 -10.50 1.57 -5.71
CA GLU A 32 -11.17 0.41 -5.10
C GLU A 32 -11.34 0.63 -3.58
N GLU A 33 -12.56 0.39 -3.09
CA GLU A 33 -12.90 0.58 -1.67
C GLU A 33 -12.73 -0.71 -0.84
N ASP A 34 -12.62 -1.88 -1.48
CA ASP A 34 -12.24 -3.15 -0.86
C ASP A 34 -10.71 -3.40 -0.96
N SER A 35 -10.23 -4.53 -0.45
CA SER A 35 -8.81 -4.90 -0.51
C SER A 35 -8.38 -5.35 -1.91
N MET A 36 -7.14 -5.01 -2.27
CA MET A 36 -6.49 -5.53 -3.49
C MET A 36 -6.35 -7.06 -3.50
N THR A 37 -6.37 -7.71 -2.34
CA THR A 37 -6.36 -9.19 -2.27
C THR A 37 -7.59 -9.76 -2.95
N ARG A 38 -8.80 -9.34 -2.53
CA ARG A 38 -10.06 -9.83 -3.11
C ARG A 38 -10.16 -9.52 -4.60
N ARG A 39 -9.69 -8.34 -5.01
CA ARG A 39 -9.70 -7.94 -6.41
C ARG A 39 -8.74 -8.80 -7.23
N PHE A 40 -7.51 -9.01 -6.78
CA PHE A 40 -6.55 -9.87 -7.46
C PHE A 40 -7.01 -11.34 -7.55
N GLU A 41 -7.76 -11.86 -6.58
CA GLU A 41 -8.34 -13.22 -6.66
C GLU A 41 -9.32 -13.41 -7.84
N GLN A 42 -9.83 -12.32 -8.43
CA GLN A 42 -10.65 -12.38 -9.65
C GLN A 42 -9.81 -12.49 -10.94
N HIS A 43 -8.52 -12.17 -10.86
CA HIS A 43 -7.61 -12.08 -11.99
C HIS A 43 -6.46 -13.10 -11.94
N CYS A 44 -6.10 -13.55 -10.74
CA CYS A 44 -5.02 -14.51 -10.47
C CYS A 44 -5.60 -15.81 -9.92
N GLN A 45 -4.93 -16.93 -10.20
CA GLN A 45 -5.29 -18.22 -9.62
C GLN A 45 -4.90 -18.31 -8.14
N ARG A 46 -3.80 -17.64 -7.77
CA ARG A 46 -3.32 -17.59 -6.39
C ARG A 46 -2.83 -16.21 -6.03
N VAL A 47 -3.33 -15.69 -4.91
CA VAL A 47 -2.81 -14.47 -4.28
C VAL A 47 -2.08 -14.83 -3.00
N THR A 48 -0.86 -14.33 -2.83
CA THR A 48 -0.06 -14.56 -1.61
C THR A 48 0.49 -13.24 -1.06
N VAL A 49 0.47 -13.12 0.26
CA VAL A 49 1.04 -11.98 0.98
C VAL A 49 2.38 -12.41 1.57
N GLN A 50 3.44 -11.67 1.27
CA GLN A 50 4.73 -11.82 1.92
C GLN A 50 4.97 -10.65 2.88
N PRO A 51 4.92 -10.86 4.21
CA PRO A 51 5.31 -9.85 5.18
C PRO A 51 6.80 -9.52 5.06
N LEU A 52 7.12 -8.23 5.07
CA LEU A 52 8.50 -7.72 5.05
C LEU A 52 8.90 -7.16 6.42
N ARG A 53 8.01 -6.39 7.04
CA ARG A 53 8.17 -5.83 8.38
C ARG A 53 6.81 -5.78 9.05
N GLU A 54 6.73 -6.23 10.29
CA GLU A 54 5.51 -6.16 11.07
C GLU A 54 5.85 -5.94 12.55
N GLY A 55 5.23 -4.94 13.17
CA GLY A 55 5.46 -4.65 14.59
C GLY A 55 5.09 -3.22 15.00
N PHE A 56 5.21 -2.95 16.30
CA PHE A 56 5.03 -1.60 16.83
C PHE A 56 6.22 -0.70 16.46
N ILE A 57 5.90 0.51 16.02
CA ILE A 57 6.82 1.62 15.79
C ILE A 57 6.39 2.82 16.63
N ASP A 58 7.31 3.76 16.84
CA ASP A 58 7.00 5.03 17.47
C ASP A 58 6.69 6.13 16.44
N ALA A 59 6.20 7.28 16.93
CA ALA A 59 5.83 8.43 16.11
C ALA A 59 6.99 9.07 15.32
N SER A 60 8.26 8.75 15.64
CA SER A 60 9.44 9.24 14.91
C SER A 60 9.72 8.44 13.64
N GLU A 61 9.18 7.23 13.53
CA GLU A 61 9.26 6.40 12.33
C GLU A 61 8.14 6.68 11.32
N LEU A 62 7.09 7.42 11.71
CA LEU A 62 6.04 7.85 10.79
C LEU A 62 6.57 8.88 9.79
N GLY A 63 6.26 8.69 8.51
CA GLY A 63 6.53 9.66 7.47
C GLY A 63 5.36 10.63 7.31
N ASP A 64 4.87 10.77 6.09
CA ASP A 64 3.72 11.62 5.76
C ASP A 64 2.43 11.18 6.47
N GLU A 65 2.35 9.91 6.90
CA GLU A 65 1.22 9.35 7.64
C GLU A 65 0.99 10.05 8.98
N LYS A 66 2.02 10.68 9.56
CA LYS A 66 1.90 11.40 10.84
C LYS A 66 0.83 12.49 10.79
N GLY A 67 0.64 13.14 9.65
CA GLY A 67 -0.39 14.16 9.47
C GLY A 67 -1.82 13.61 9.34
N LEU A 68 -1.95 12.30 9.18
CA LEU A 68 -3.22 11.60 8.92
C LEU A 68 -3.68 10.75 10.11
N LEU A 69 -2.84 10.59 11.13
CA LEU A 69 -3.07 9.72 12.27
C LEU A 69 -3.23 10.54 13.57
N PRO A 70 -3.89 9.97 14.60
CA PRO A 70 -3.93 10.58 15.92
C PRO A 70 -2.53 10.74 16.55
N ASP A 71 -2.40 11.69 17.48
CA ASP A 71 -1.20 11.83 18.31
C ASP A 71 -1.15 10.71 19.36
N ASP A 72 -0.47 9.62 19.02
CA ASP A 72 -0.28 8.44 19.87
C ASP A 72 1.21 8.07 19.96
N GLN A 73 1.55 7.26 20.95
CA GLN A 73 2.93 6.85 21.23
C GLN A 73 3.36 5.63 20.41
N ARG A 74 2.41 4.78 19.98
CA ARG A 74 2.73 3.54 19.27
C ARG A 74 1.76 3.27 18.13
N PHE A 75 2.31 2.88 17.00
CA PHE A 75 1.58 2.52 15.78
C PHE A 75 1.95 1.11 15.36
N TRP A 76 1.00 0.34 14.83
CA TRP A 76 1.29 -0.97 14.24
C TRP A 76 1.63 -0.80 12.77
N LEU A 77 2.90 -1.03 12.42
CA LEU A 77 3.36 -1.03 11.03
C LEU A 77 3.27 -2.44 10.46
N ARG A 78 2.71 -2.58 9.26
CA ARG A 78 2.72 -3.81 8.48
C ARG A 78 3.08 -3.49 7.03
N GLU A 79 4.26 -3.90 6.61
CA GLU A 79 4.75 -3.76 5.25
C GLU A 79 4.75 -5.12 4.58
N VAL A 80 4.18 -5.20 3.37
CA VAL A 80 4.01 -6.46 2.65
C VAL A 80 4.31 -6.30 1.16
N LEU A 81 4.61 -7.41 0.52
CA LEU A 81 4.46 -7.57 -0.92
C LEU A 81 3.25 -8.46 -1.18
N LEU A 82 2.41 -8.06 -2.13
CA LEU A 82 1.29 -8.85 -2.60
C LEU A 82 1.69 -9.47 -3.94
N PHE A 83 1.53 -10.78 -4.07
CA PHE A 83 1.87 -11.51 -5.29
C PHE A 83 0.60 -12.10 -5.90
N GLY A 84 0.46 -11.97 -7.22
CA GLY A 84 -0.50 -12.70 -8.04
C GLY A 84 0.22 -13.74 -8.89
N ASP A 85 -0.14 -15.02 -8.77
CA ASP A 85 0.48 -16.13 -9.51
C ASP A 85 2.02 -16.14 -9.40
N ASP A 86 2.53 -15.95 -8.18
CA ASP A 86 3.95 -15.87 -7.82
C ASP A 86 4.71 -14.68 -8.44
N LYS A 87 3.99 -13.67 -8.94
CA LYS A 87 4.55 -12.42 -9.43
C LYS A 87 4.18 -11.25 -8.53
N PRO A 88 5.15 -10.45 -8.09
CA PRO A 88 4.91 -9.25 -7.27
C PRO A 88 4.22 -8.14 -8.07
#